data_AF-A0A1G5P6M5-F1
#
_entry.id   AF-A0A1G5P6M5-F1
#
_cell.length_a   1.000
_cell.length_b   1.000
_cell.length_c   1.000
_cell.angle_alpha   90.00
_cell.angle_beta   90.00
_cell.angle_gamma   90.00
#
_symmetry.space_group_name_H-M   'P 1'
#
loop_
_entity.id
_entity.type
_entity.pdbx_description
1 polymer ?
#
loop_
_entity_poly.entity_id
_entity_poly.type
_entity_poly.pdbx_seq_one_letter_code
_entity_poly.pdbx_strand_id
1 'polypeptide(L)'
;MLNRGEKGAMVYEPDFLRVAPGDTIRFVATTPGHNARTIAGLAPNGAVEIKTALGETADVVAATPGIYGIKCSPHYAMGMVMMIAVGEEADPGAVVLPEGLPRRAGERLEEIIAENRK
;
A
#
# COMPACT_ATOMS: atom_id res chain seq x y z
N MET A 1 4.33 9.48 -4.07
CA MET A 1 4.82 9.30 -2.68
C MET A 1 5.24 10.64 -2.14
N LEU A 2 4.64 11.09 -1.03
CA LEU A 2 4.70 12.50 -0.61
C LEU A 2 5.01 12.68 0.88
N ASN A 3 5.79 13.71 1.20
CA ASN A 3 5.96 14.21 2.57
C ASN A 3 4.66 14.77 3.18
N ARG A 4 3.80 15.39 2.36
CA ARG A 4 2.49 15.92 2.75
C ARG A 4 1.51 15.83 1.59
N GLY A 5 0.28 15.46 1.90
CA GLY A 5 -0.85 15.38 0.98
C GLY A 5 -2.18 15.61 1.69
N GLU A 6 -3.29 15.28 1.03
CA GLU A 6 -4.68 15.46 1.50
C GLU A 6 -4.92 14.75 2.84
N LYS A 7 -4.41 13.52 2.99
CA LYS A 7 -4.50 12.75 4.25
C LYS A 7 -3.36 13.03 5.25
N GLY A 8 -2.69 14.18 5.10
CA GLY A 8 -1.69 14.69 6.03
C GLY A 8 -0.24 14.31 5.67
N ALA A 9 0.61 14.13 6.69
CA ALA A 9 2.04 13.87 6.48
C ALA A 9 2.32 12.41 6.12
N MET A 10 3.38 12.19 5.32
CA MET A 10 3.91 10.90 4.89
C MET A 10 2.83 9.99 4.32
N VAL A 11 2.46 10.22 3.06
CA VAL A 11 1.31 9.57 2.42
C VAL A 11 1.65 9.06 1.02
N TYR A 12 0.96 7.99 0.62
CA TYR A 12 0.76 7.67 -0.78
C TYR A 12 -0.50 8.40 -1.26
N GLU A 13 -0.48 8.83 -2.51
CA GLU A 13 -1.65 9.42 -3.16
C GLU A 13 -1.80 8.81 -4.56
N PRO A 14 -2.93 8.15 -4.85
CA PRO A 14 -3.96 7.75 -3.88
C PRO A 14 -3.43 6.74 -2.83
N ASP A 15 -4.13 6.59 -1.71
CA ASP A 15 -3.83 5.60 -0.65
C ASP A 15 -4.62 4.28 -0.81
N PHE A 16 -5.50 4.22 -1.80
CA PHE A 16 -6.13 3.00 -2.30
C PHE A 16 -6.04 2.97 -3.83
N LEU A 17 -5.67 1.82 -4.38
CA LEU A 17 -5.65 1.60 -5.83
C LEU A 17 -6.31 0.27 -6.17
N ARG A 18 -7.24 0.28 -7.14
CA ARG A 18 -7.78 -0.94 -7.76
C ARG A 18 -7.19 -1.10 -9.15
N VAL A 19 -6.68 -2.29 -9.45
CA VAL A 19 -6.05 -2.63 -10.73
C VAL A 19 -6.46 -4.03 -11.20
N ALA A 20 -6.30 -4.32 -12.48
CA ALA A 20 -6.45 -5.66 -13.01
C ALA A 20 -5.14 -6.47 -12.85
N PRO A 21 -5.22 -7.81 -12.79
CA PRO A 21 -4.03 -8.65 -12.86
C PRO A 21 -3.24 -8.38 -14.14
N GLY A 22 -1.94 -8.14 -14.02
CA GLY A 22 -1.03 -7.81 -15.12
C GLY A 22 -0.81 -6.30 -15.33
N ASP A 23 -1.60 -5.44 -14.67
CA ASP A 23 -1.37 -3.99 -14.72
C ASP A 23 -0.02 -3.62 -14.09
N THR A 24 0.54 -2.50 -14.56
CA THR A 24 1.76 -1.92 -14.01
C THR A 24 1.44 -0.73 -13.12
N ILE A 25 1.89 -0.79 -11.88
CA ILE A 25 1.78 0.27 -10.88
C ILE A 25 3.10 1.02 -10.84
N ARG A 26 3.06 2.32 -11.11
CA ARG A 26 4.23 3.20 -11.02
C ARG A 26 4.25 3.94 -9.69
N PHE A 27 5.18 3.58 -8.82
CA PHE A 27 5.44 4.31 -7.59
C PHE A 27 6.37 5.49 -7.87
N VAL A 28 5.81 6.71 -7.91
CA VAL A 28 6.58 7.93 -8.19
C VAL A 28 7.21 8.50 -6.91
N ALA A 29 8.53 8.63 -6.90
CA ALA A 29 9.30 9.28 -5.84
C ALA A 29 9.31 10.80 -6.04
N THR A 30 8.14 11.44 -5.90
CA THR A 30 7.96 12.89 -6.03
C THR A 30 8.82 13.68 -5.03
N THR A 31 9.11 13.06 -3.88
CA THR A 31 10.02 13.59 -2.86
C THR A 31 11.05 12.51 -2.49
N PRO A 32 12.32 12.86 -2.25
CA PRO A 32 13.34 11.90 -1.82
C PRO A 32 12.98 11.27 -0.47
N GLY A 33 13.42 10.02 -0.24
CA GLY A 33 13.28 9.35 1.06
C GLY A 33 12.03 8.47 1.23
N HIS A 34 11.31 8.17 0.14
CA HIS A 34 10.19 7.22 0.17
C HIS A 34 10.47 5.98 -0.68
N ASN A 35 9.87 4.86 -0.30
CA ASN A 35 9.79 3.65 -1.10
C ASN A 35 8.42 3.00 -0.95
N ALA A 36 8.18 1.90 -1.65
CA ALA A 36 7.02 1.04 -1.49
C ALA A 36 7.47 -0.38 -1.14
N ARG A 37 6.89 -0.92 -0.08
CA ARG A 37 7.14 -2.29 0.36
C ARG A 37 5.88 -2.99 0.82
N THR A 38 5.74 -4.27 0.50
CA THR A 38 4.70 -5.11 1.09
C THR A 38 4.81 -5.13 2.63
N ILE A 39 3.67 -5.01 3.31
CA ILE A 39 3.54 -5.22 4.74
C ILE A 39 3.52 -6.73 4.98
N ALA A 40 4.40 -7.22 5.86
CA ALA A 40 4.47 -8.65 6.19
C ALA A 40 3.10 -9.13 6.71
N GLY A 41 2.64 -10.27 6.20
CA GLY A 41 1.33 -10.83 6.55
C GLY A 41 0.13 -10.14 5.87
N LEU A 42 0.35 -9.18 4.97
CA LEU A 42 -0.71 -8.44 4.29
C LEU A 42 -0.50 -8.43 2.77
N ALA A 43 -0.49 -9.63 2.19
CA ALA A 43 -0.48 -9.89 0.75
C ALA A 43 -1.06 -11.28 0.46
N PRO A 44 -1.49 -11.57 -0.78
CA PRO A 44 -1.93 -12.91 -1.17
C PRO A 44 -0.82 -13.95 -0.99
N ASN A 45 -1.18 -15.18 -0.61
CA ASN A 45 -0.23 -16.26 -0.47
C ASN A 45 0.51 -16.53 -1.80
N GLY A 46 1.83 -16.61 -1.74
CA GLY A 46 2.68 -16.84 -2.93
C GLY A 46 2.86 -15.62 -3.83
N ALA A 47 2.30 -14.46 -3.49
CA ALA A 47 2.57 -13.23 -4.22
C ALA A 47 4.04 -12.80 -4.07
N VAL A 48 4.60 -12.26 -5.14
CA VAL A 48 5.92 -11.61 -5.11
C VAL A 48 5.84 -10.35 -4.26
N GLU A 49 6.79 -10.16 -3.35
CA GLU A 49 6.87 -8.95 -2.54
C GLU A 49 7.11 -7.72 -3.43
N ILE A 50 6.31 -6.68 -3.19
CA ILE A 50 6.58 -5.35 -3.72
C ILE A 50 7.72 -4.77 -2.89
N LYS A 51 8.79 -4.33 -3.56
CA LYS A 51 9.95 -3.72 -2.91
C LYS A 51 10.68 -2.80 -3.88
N THR A 52 10.51 -1.49 -3.70
CA THR A 52 11.24 -0.48 -4.47
C THR A 52 12.44 0.07 -3.71
N ALA A 53 13.42 0.59 -4.44
CA ALA A 53 14.55 1.31 -3.87
C ALA A 53 14.10 2.63 -3.23
N LEU A 54 14.88 3.12 -2.27
CA LEU A 54 14.58 4.35 -1.54
C LEU A 54 14.86 5.58 -2.42
N GLY A 55 13.87 6.46 -2.57
CA GLY A 55 14.00 7.69 -3.35
C GLY A 55 13.93 7.48 -4.87
N GLU A 56 13.58 6.29 -5.33
CA GLU A 56 13.51 5.97 -6.76
C GLU A 56 12.07 5.77 -7.22
N THR A 57 11.80 6.21 -8.45
CA THR A 57 10.57 5.85 -9.16
C THR A 57 10.72 4.45 -9.72
N ALA A 58 9.74 3.58 -9.48
CA ALA A 58 9.79 2.20 -9.92
C ALA A 58 8.42 1.70 -10.40
N ASP A 59 8.47 0.77 -11.35
CA ASP A 59 7.31 0.09 -11.91
C ASP A 59 7.20 -1.32 -11.33
N VAL A 60 5.98 -1.71 -10.95
CA VAL A 60 5.69 -3.00 -10.33
C VAL A 60 4.48 -3.62 -11.02
N VAL A 61 4.61 -4.86 -11.47
CA VAL A 61 3.49 -5.60 -12.09
C VAL A 61 2.63 -6.24 -11.02
N ALA A 62 1.33 -5.96 -11.04
CA ALA A 62 0.33 -6.53 -10.16
C ALA A 62 -0.13 -7.91 -10.68
N ALA A 63 0.67 -8.96 -10.48
CA ALA A 63 0.42 -10.26 -11.09
C ALA A 63 -0.61 -11.12 -10.35
N THR A 64 -0.51 -11.23 -9.01
CA THR A 64 -1.36 -12.13 -8.21
C THR A 64 -2.61 -11.40 -7.72
N PRO A 65 -3.82 -11.92 -7.97
CA PRO A 65 -5.05 -11.31 -7.43
C PRO A 65 -5.11 -11.29 -5.90
N GLY A 66 -5.76 -10.27 -5.35
CA GLY A 66 -6.03 -10.10 -3.92
C GLY A 66 -5.63 -8.73 -3.39
N ILE A 67 -5.62 -8.58 -2.05
CA ILE A 67 -5.29 -7.32 -1.38
C ILE A 67 -3.84 -7.31 -0.91
N TYR A 68 -3.15 -6.22 -1.20
CA TYR A 68 -1.82 -5.93 -0.72
C TYR A 68 -1.83 -4.70 0.17
N GLY A 69 -1.30 -4.82 1.37
CA GLY A 69 -0.92 -3.68 2.20
C GLY A 69 0.50 -3.26 1.88
N ILE A 70 0.70 -1.97 1.59
CA ILE A 70 2.00 -1.40 1.24
C ILE A 70 2.38 -0.37 2.30
N LYS A 71 3.66 -0.35 2.68
CA LYS A 71 4.27 0.64 3.57
C LYS A 71 5.47 1.31 2.92
N CYS A 72 5.74 2.52 3.38
CA CYS A 72 7.03 3.16 3.19
C CYS A 72 7.93 2.79 4.36
N SER A 73 9.07 2.18 4.09
CA SER A 73 9.94 1.59 5.13
C SER A 73 10.36 2.59 6.21
N PRO A 74 10.94 3.76 5.88
CA PRO A 74 11.34 4.75 6.91
C PRO A 74 10.16 5.44 7.60
N HIS A 75 8.97 5.47 6.98
CA HIS A 75 7.83 6.25 7.45
C HIS A 75 6.64 5.39 7.89
N TYR A 76 6.85 4.08 8.07
CA TYR A 76 5.79 3.14 8.39
C TYR A 76 5.15 3.47 9.75
N ALA A 77 5.95 3.74 10.78
CA ALA A 77 5.45 4.11 12.10
C ALA A 77 4.68 5.45 12.10
N MET A 78 4.93 6.31 11.11
CA MET A 78 4.22 7.56 10.90
C MET A 78 2.90 7.37 10.11
N GLY A 79 2.60 6.14 9.70
CA GLY A 79 1.39 5.78 8.98
C GLY A 79 1.48 5.92 7.47
N MET A 80 2.67 5.93 6.87
CA MET A 80 2.78 5.96 5.41
C MET A 80 2.47 4.58 4.82
N VAL A 81 1.18 4.34 4.59
CA VAL A 81 0.62 3.08 4.11
C VAL A 81 -0.40 3.32 2.99
N MET A 82 -0.61 2.30 2.16
CA MET A 82 -1.69 2.26 1.18
C MET A 82 -2.17 0.81 1.01
N MET A 83 -3.32 0.62 0.36
CA MET A 83 -3.77 -0.69 -0.09
C MET A 83 -3.89 -0.75 -1.61
N ILE A 84 -3.59 -1.92 -2.18
CA ILE A 84 -3.77 -2.22 -3.59
C ILE A 84 -4.68 -3.44 -3.71
N ALA A 85 -5.78 -3.30 -4.43
CA ALA A 85 -6.70 -4.36 -4.77
C ALA A 85 -6.45 -4.82 -6.21
N VAL A 86 -5.96 -6.05 -6.37
CA VAL A 86 -5.67 -6.65 -7.67
C VAL A 86 -6.79 -7.61 -8.05
N GLY A 87 -7.54 -7.28 -9.10
CA GLY A 87 -8.70 -8.04 -9.56
C GLY A 87 -10.03 -7.59 -8.93
N GLU A 88 -11.11 -8.06 -9.54
CA GLU A 88 -12.47 -7.68 -9.15
C GLU A 88 -12.84 -8.24 -7.78
N GLU A 89 -12.51 -9.49 -7.47
CA GLU A 89 -12.86 -10.14 -6.19
C GLU A 89 -12.04 -9.63 -4.98
N ALA A 90 -11.05 -8.76 -5.21
CA ALA A 90 -10.25 -8.19 -4.13
C ALA A 90 -11.06 -7.12 -3.37
N ASP A 91 -11.61 -7.51 -2.22
CA ASP A 91 -12.33 -6.63 -1.29
C ASP A 91 -11.47 -6.32 -0.05
N PRO A 92 -11.10 -5.04 0.20
CA PRO A 92 -10.41 -4.65 1.42
C PRO A 92 -11.26 -4.88 2.68
N GLY A 93 -12.60 -4.93 2.58
CA GLY A 93 -13.50 -5.21 3.71
C GLY A 93 -13.33 -6.63 4.29
N ALA A 94 -12.85 -7.58 3.50
CA ALA A 94 -12.60 -8.96 3.92
C ALA A 94 -11.21 -9.18 4.55
N VAL A 95 -10.37 -8.15 4.61
CA VAL A 95 -8.99 -8.25 5.07
C VAL A 95 -8.92 -8.22 6.59
N VAL A 96 -8.15 -9.16 7.15
CA VAL A 96 -7.74 -9.13 8.55
C VAL A 96 -6.36 -8.48 8.62
N LEU A 97 -6.26 -7.37 9.35
CA LEU A 97 -4.99 -6.68 9.54
C LEU A 97 -4.06 -7.50 10.45
N PRO A 98 -2.76 -7.58 10.16
CA PRO A 98 -1.79 -8.26 11.02
C PRO A 98 -1.76 -7.65 12.43
N GLU A 99 -1.40 -8.45 13.43
CA GLU A 99 -1.12 -7.93 14.77
C GLU A 99 0.17 -7.09 14.80
N GLY A 100 0.30 -6.20 15.79
CA GLY A 100 1.54 -5.46 16.03
C GLY A 100 1.86 -4.36 15.01
N LEU A 101 0.88 -3.93 14.21
CA LEU A 101 1.05 -2.74 13.35
C LEU A 101 1.37 -1.51 14.21
N PRO A 102 2.23 -0.59 13.74
CA PRO A 102 2.37 0.71 14.37
C PRO A 102 1.01 1.40 14.42
N ARG A 103 0.68 2.01 15.57
CA ARG A 103 -0.65 2.59 15.83
C ARG A 103 -1.20 3.42 14.66
N ARG A 104 -0.44 4.39 14.17
CA ARG A 104 -0.87 5.29 13.09
C ARG A 104 -0.98 4.60 11.72
N ALA A 105 -0.24 3.53 11.50
CA ALA A 105 -0.38 2.70 10.30
C ALA A 105 -1.66 1.87 10.37
N GLY A 106 -1.97 1.28 11.52
CA GLY A 106 -3.23 0.58 11.76
C GLY A 106 -4.44 1.49 11.53
N GLU A 107 -4.46 2.65 12.18
CA GLU A 107 -5.52 3.66 12.03
C GLU A 107 -5.79 4.00 10.53
N ARG A 108 -4.74 4.30 9.75
CA ARG A 108 -4.90 4.61 8.31
C ARG A 108 -5.32 3.41 7.47
N LEU A 109 -4.87 2.20 7.79
CA LEU A 109 -5.34 1.00 7.08
C LEU A 109 -6.82 0.74 7.35
N GLU A 110 -7.28 0.96 8.58
CA GLU A 110 -8.71 0.86 8.94
C GLU A 110 -9.55 1.91 8.21
N GLU A 111 -9.07 3.16 8.11
CA GLU A 111 -9.70 4.22 7.31
C GLU A 111 -9.81 3.82 5.83
N ILE A 112 -8.71 3.34 5.22
CA ILE A 112 -8.68 2.87 3.84
C ILE A 112 -9.68 1.74 3.63
N ILE A 113 -9.73 0.76 4.54
CA ILE A 113 -10.71 -0.33 4.48
C ILE A 113 -12.12 0.25 4.53
N ALA A 114 -12.43 1.12 5.51
CA ALA A 114 -13.77 1.66 5.70
C ALA A 114 -14.29 2.45 4.50
N GLU A 115 -13.42 3.21 3.84
CA GLU A 115 -13.77 4.02 2.67
C GLU A 115 -13.96 3.20 1.37
N ASN A 116 -13.39 1.99 1.31
CA ASN A 116 -13.29 1.21 0.05
C ASN A 116 -13.93 -0.19 0.13
N ARG A 117 -14.74 -0.47 1.15
CA ARG A 117 -15.50 -1.73 1.23
C ARG A 117 -16.45 -1.84 0.03
N LYS A 118 -16.60 -3.06 -0.48
CA LYS A 118 -17.64 -3.39 -1.45
C LYS A 118 -18.99 -3.60 -0.79
#